data_AF-A0A534SZ69-F1
#
_entry.id   AF-A0A534SZ69-F1
#
_cell.length_a   1.000
_cell.length_b   1.000
_cell.length_c   1.000
_cell.angle_alpha   90.00
_cell.angle_beta   90.00
_cell.angle_gamma   90.00
#
_symmetry.space_group_name_H-M   'P 1'
#
loop_
_entity.id
_entity.type
_entity.pdbx_description
1 polymer ?
#
loop_
_entity_poly.entity_id
_entity_poly.type
_entity_poly.pdbx_seq_one_letter_code
_entity_poly.pdbx_strand_id
1 'polypeptide(L)'
;RHCDDGNVCTDDSCDPATGDCVMTPNTAACDDGNACTTRDTCSNGACHGGPPLACDDGNVCTTDSCAPAVGCVHAANTLACDDGNACTTNDTCSAAGCAGGPARNCDDGNVCTTDSCNPATGCMHTPNAASCDDGNVCTTADTCSGGACVGGPPLVCPTGVPVAVVEADTYVSSSSPSTNFGTSKVASADAGPTVQRAFFRVRVSGVGTRQVTSARVRLQVATVTNAQSVSGGRIHPITDCGWNERTMTWQTQPAIDGPVIATAGAVAQGQVVDFDVASAVHGDGVYCFALDTLSTDSAIYNSREATAGKPLVAVTAVCPCGAASTTTTTSTTTTTTLPAATPVGVVVADTYVQSDKPTTNFGTKTYVAVDNGSPSAPGGAGVQRSFLRVKVTGVGTRPVSSAHLQLQVASATNAQSVAGGSLHAITGCSWDERTVTWNTQPAIDGPALVTLGAVAQGQTVDFDVTAAIPGDGTYCFALDTSSTDSAIYNSREGSSQRPAVVVQVAQ
;
A
#
# COMPACT_ATOMS: atom_id res chain seq x y z
N ARG A 1 45.31 -40.72 -99.13
CA ARG A 1 44.67 -41.24 -97.90
C ARG A 1 44.22 -40.03 -97.09
N HIS A 2 43.04 -40.06 -96.51
CA HIS A 2 42.59 -39.01 -95.58
C HIS A 2 43.17 -39.39 -94.21
N CYS A 3 44.10 -38.60 -93.69
CA CYS A 3 44.81 -38.88 -92.42
C CYS A 3 44.16 -38.20 -91.20
N ASP A 4 42.98 -37.60 -91.35
CA ASP A 4 42.23 -37.02 -90.22
C ASP A 4 41.72 -38.13 -89.29
N ASP A 5 42.15 -38.12 -88.02
CA ASP A 5 41.63 -38.99 -86.97
C ASP A 5 40.43 -38.40 -86.22
N GLY A 6 40.03 -37.17 -86.56
CA GLY A 6 38.91 -36.46 -85.95
C GLY A 6 39.21 -35.92 -84.54
N ASN A 7 40.45 -36.02 -84.06
CA ASN A 7 40.86 -35.47 -82.77
C ASN A 7 41.38 -34.04 -82.95
N VAL A 8 40.63 -33.06 -82.45
CA VAL A 8 41.01 -31.64 -82.49
C VAL A 8 42.34 -31.33 -81.79
N CYS A 9 42.80 -32.21 -80.89
CA CYS A 9 44.05 -32.06 -80.15
C CYS A 9 45.29 -32.60 -80.84
N THR A 10 45.16 -33.04 -82.11
CA THR A 10 46.28 -33.44 -82.94
C THR A 10 46.28 -32.69 -84.27
N ASP A 11 47.47 -32.31 -84.71
CA ASP A 11 47.69 -31.80 -86.06
C ASP A 11 48.08 -33.00 -86.95
N ASP A 12 47.17 -33.39 -87.83
CA ASP A 12 47.29 -34.60 -88.63
C ASP A 12 47.97 -34.33 -89.97
N SER A 13 49.01 -35.10 -90.27
CA SER A 13 49.76 -34.99 -91.51
C SER A 13 50.09 -36.35 -92.10
N CYS A 14 50.19 -36.44 -93.42
CA CYS A 14 50.66 -37.64 -94.10
C CYS A 14 52.16 -37.50 -94.32
N ASP A 15 52.95 -38.45 -93.83
CA ASP A 15 54.39 -38.52 -94.15
C ASP A 15 54.52 -38.84 -95.66
N PRO A 16 55.08 -37.93 -96.47
CA PRO A 16 55.21 -38.15 -97.92
C PRO A 16 56.27 -39.18 -98.28
N ALA A 17 57.15 -39.58 -97.35
CA ALA A 17 58.21 -40.57 -97.57
C ALA A 17 57.76 -42.01 -97.28
N THR A 18 56.96 -42.25 -96.24
CA THR A 18 56.48 -43.59 -95.87
C THR A 18 55.02 -43.85 -96.23
N GLY A 19 54.22 -42.79 -96.43
CA GLY A 19 52.78 -42.88 -96.65
C GLY A 19 51.97 -43.16 -95.39
N ASP A 20 52.59 -43.08 -94.21
CA ASP A 20 51.97 -43.26 -92.90
C ASP A 20 51.36 -41.94 -92.39
N CYS A 21 50.37 -42.02 -91.50
CA CYS A 21 49.79 -40.84 -90.86
C CYS A 21 50.57 -40.51 -89.57
N VAL A 22 50.89 -39.22 -89.40
CA VAL A 22 51.59 -38.67 -88.23
C VAL A 22 50.65 -37.68 -87.54
N MET A 23 50.30 -37.99 -86.28
CA MET A 23 49.44 -37.14 -85.44
C MET A 23 50.30 -36.48 -84.37
N THR A 24 50.42 -35.14 -84.42
CA THR A 24 51.25 -34.40 -83.45
C THR A 24 50.36 -33.68 -82.44
N PRO A 25 50.50 -33.93 -81.12
CA PRO A 25 49.77 -33.18 -80.09
C PRO A 25 49.93 -31.67 -80.25
N ASN A 26 48.83 -30.94 -80.24
CA ASN A 26 48.81 -29.47 -80.28
C ASN A 26 48.35 -28.88 -78.92
N THR A 27 48.21 -27.55 -78.86
CA THR A 27 47.75 -26.80 -77.67
C THR A 27 46.54 -25.92 -77.99
N ALA A 28 45.76 -26.32 -79.00
CA ALA A 28 44.57 -25.59 -79.41
C ALA A 28 43.50 -25.60 -78.32
N ALA A 29 42.53 -24.68 -78.45
CA ALA A 29 41.32 -24.76 -77.66
C ALA A 29 40.52 -25.99 -78.06
N CYS A 30 39.97 -26.68 -77.07
CA CYS A 30 39.13 -27.86 -77.25
C CYS A 30 37.96 -27.81 -76.27
N ASP A 31 37.11 -28.84 -76.30
CA ASP A 31 36.01 -29.06 -75.35
C ASP A 31 36.22 -30.45 -74.74
N ASP A 32 36.42 -30.53 -73.42
CA ASP A 32 36.67 -31.79 -72.73
C ASP A 32 35.38 -32.56 -72.41
N GLY A 33 34.22 -32.02 -72.84
CA GLY A 33 32.89 -32.56 -72.60
C GLY A 33 32.36 -32.31 -71.19
N ASN A 34 33.10 -31.59 -70.35
CA ASN A 34 32.69 -31.22 -69.00
C ASN A 34 32.21 -29.76 -68.99
N ALA A 35 30.90 -29.56 -68.86
CA ALA A 35 30.30 -28.24 -68.80
C ALA A 35 30.74 -27.41 -67.55
N CYS A 36 31.50 -28.00 -66.62
CA CYS A 36 32.02 -27.36 -65.42
C CYS A 36 33.45 -26.84 -65.54
N THR A 37 34.05 -26.96 -66.71
CA THR A 37 35.37 -26.40 -66.99
C THR A 37 35.24 -25.33 -68.07
N THR A 38 36.14 -24.36 -68.01
CA THR A 38 36.18 -23.28 -68.99
C THR A 38 37.57 -23.18 -69.57
N ARG A 39 37.65 -22.79 -70.85
CA ARG A 39 38.94 -22.59 -71.55
C ARG A 39 39.78 -23.88 -71.58
N ASP A 40 39.15 -24.99 -71.95
CA ASP A 40 39.82 -26.28 -72.06
C ASP A 40 40.87 -26.23 -73.16
N THR A 41 41.99 -26.90 -72.91
CA THR A 41 43.17 -26.81 -73.77
C THR A 41 43.71 -28.19 -74.04
N CYS A 42 44.13 -28.41 -75.28
CA CYS A 42 44.80 -29.65 -75.67
C CYS A 42 46.15 -29.77 -74.95
N SER A 43 46.41 -30.95 -74.40
CA SER A 43 47.72 -31.33 -73.89
C SER A 43 47.95 -32.82 -74.13
N ASN A 44 49.12 -33.18 -74.65
CA ASN A 44 49.50 -34.57 -74.92
C ASN A 44 48.47 -35.37 -75.77
N GLY A 45 47.79 -34.70 -76.71
CA GLY A 45 46.84 -35.33 -77.63
C GLY A 45 45.46 -35.59 -77.02
N ALA A 46 45.20 -35.11 -75.80
CA ALA A 46 43.90 -35.16 -75.15
C ALA A 46 43.43 -33.75 -74.78
N CYS A 47 42.11 -33.55 -74.77
CA CYS A 47 41.54 -32.31 -74.24
C CYS A 47 41.52 -32.37 -72.71
N HIS A 48 42.01 -31.32 -72.06
CA HIS A 48 42.00 -31.20 -70.61
C HIS A 48 41.19 -30.00 -70.16
N GLY A 49 40.29 -30.24 -69.21
CA GLY A 49 39.48 -29.22 -68.56
C GLY A 49 40.31 -28.08 -67.98
N GLY A 50 39.94 -26.85 -68.31
CA GLY A 50 40.55 -25.64 -67.76
C GLY A 50 40.00 -25.29 -66.37
N PRO A 51 40.11 -24.02 -65.94
CA PRO A 51 39.62 -23.58 -64.63
C PRO A 51 38.13 -23.91 -64.40
N PRO A 52 37.74 -24.26 -63.16
CA PRO A 52 36.34 -24.53 -62.83
C PRO A 52 35.41 -23.37 -63.18
N LEU A 53 34.23 -23.69 -63.69
CA LEU A 53 33.16 -22.75 -63.95
C LEU A 53 32.63 -22.17 -62.63
N ALA A 54 32.58 -20.84 -62.52
CA ALA A 54 32.00 -20.16 -61.37
C ALA A 54 30.47 -20.21 -61.46
N CYS A 55 29.84 -20.96 -60.56
CA CYS A 55 28.39 -21.18 -60.52
C CYS A 55 27.67 -20.44 -59.40
N ASP A 56 28.33 -19.49 -58.73
CA ASP A 56 27.68 -18.66 -57.72
C ASP A 56 26.67 -17.72 -58.40
N ASP A 57 25.38 -17.87 -58.09
CA ASP A 57 24.31 -17.02 -58.62
C ASP A 57 23.99 -15.82 -57.71
N GLY A 58 24.66 -15.71 -56.56
CA GLY A 58 24.47 -14.67 -55.57
C GLY A 58 23.20 -14.82 -54.73
N ASN A 59 22.45 -15.93 -54.88
CA ASN A 59 21.25 -16.19 -54.10
C ASN A 59 21.57 -17.08 -52.89
N VAL A 60 21.45 -16.52 -51.68
CA VAL A 60 21.70 -17.26 -50.43
C VAL A 60 20.79 -18.48 -50.24
N CYS A 61 19.64 -18.51 -50.93
CA CYS A 61 18.66 -19.59 -50.85
C CYS A 61 18.89 -20.72 -51.84
N THR A 62 19.97 -20.67 -52.61
CA THR A 62 20.44 -21.78 -53.44
C THR A 62 21.77 -22.31 -52.90
N THR A 63 21.96 -23.60 -53.09
CA THR A 63 23.26 -24.25 -52.93
C THR A 63 23.80 -24.47 -54.33
N ASP A 64 24.83 -23.71 -54.66
CA ASP A 64 25.43 -23.74 -55.99
C ASP A 64 26.39 -24.90 -56.14
N SER A 65 26.23 -25.61 -57.24
CA SER A 65 27.08 -26.72 -57.62
C SER A 65 27.25 -26.75 -59.12
N CYS A 66 28.26 -27.46 -59.60
CA CYS A 66 28.42 -27.70 -61.02
C CYS A 66 28.32 -29.19 -61.31
N ALA A 67 27.38 -29.56 -62.19
CA ALA A 67 27.17 -30.92 -62.64
C ALA A 67 27.77 -31.09 -64.05
N PRO A 68 28.79 -31.96 -64.24
CA PRO A 68 29.57 -32.04 -65.48
C PRO A 68 28.77 -32.18 -66.79
N ALA A 69 27.58 -32.77 -66.74
CA ALA A 69 26.73 -32.99 -67.91
C ALA A 69 25.83 -31.80 -68.28
N VAL A 70 25.57 -30.88 -67.34
CA VAL A 70 24.57 -29.80 -67.52
C VAL A 70 25.10 -28.42 -67.15
N GLY A 71 26.28 -28.32 -66.53
CA GLY A 71 26.89 -27.08 -66.07
C GLY A 71 26.37 -26.69 -64.67
N CYS A 72 26.15 -25.39 -64.45
CA CYS A 72 25.73 -24.88 -63.15
C CYS A 72 24.34 -25.36 -62.74
N VAL A 73 24.21 -25.77 -61.48
CA VAL A 73 22.97 -26.23 -60.84
C VAL A 73 22.82 -25.50 -59.50
N HIS A 74 21.67 -24.86 -59.33
CA HIS A 74 21.33 -24.02 -58.16
C HIS A 74 20.16 -24.67 -57.40
N ALA A 75 20.46 -25.48 -56.39
CA ALA A 75 19.43 -26.24 -55.68
C ALA A 75 18.88 -25.44 -54.49
N ALA A 76 17.56 -25.25 -54.41
CA ALA A 76 16.95 -24.53 -53.28
C ALA A 76 17.30 -25.17 -51.94
N ASN A 77 17.65 -24.35 -50.95
CA ASN A 77 17.99 -24.77 -49.59
C ASN A 77 17.00 -24.21 -48.55
N THR A 78 17.21 -24.53 -47.27
CA THR A 78 16.35 -24.09 -46.14
C THR A 78 17.14 -23.34 -45.07
N LEU A 79 18.23 -22.68 -45.46
CA LEU A 79 19.09 -21.93 -44.54
C LEU A 79 18.40 -20.63 -44.09
N ALA A 80 18.98 -19.98 -43.08
CA ALA A 80 18.56 -18.66 -42.67
C ALA A 80 18.89 -17.63 -43.77
N CYS A 81 17.99 -16.68 -43.97
CA CYS A 81 18.14 -15.58 -44.91
C CYS A 81 17.50 -14.31 -44.32
N ASP A 82 17.51 -13.23 -45.10
CA ASP A 82 16.82 -11.97 -44.78
C ASP A 82 15.87 -11.68 -45.94
N ASP A 83 14.57 -11.60 -45.68
CA ASP A 83 13.56 -11.34 -46.71
C ASP A 83 13.40 -9.83 -47.01
N GLY A 84 14.18 -8.99 -46.33
CA GLY A 84 14.17 -7.53 -46.43
C GLY A 84 13.00 -6.87 -45.68
N ASN A 85 12.18 -7.63 -44.97
CA ASN A 85 11.05 -7.12 -44.20
C ASN A 85 11.43 -7.03 -42.72
N ALA A 86 11.59 -5.81 -42.21
CA ALA A 86 11.94 -5.57 -40.81
C ALA A 86 10.89 -6.08 -39.80
N CYS A 87 9.70 -6.45 -40.28
CA CYS A 87 8.57 -6.96 -39.50
C CYS A 87 8.47 -8.47 -39.43
N THR A 88 9.40 -9.20 -40.02
CA THR A 88 9.52 -10.64 -39.87
C THR A 88 10.79 -10.96 -39.08
N THR A 89 10.79 -12.15 -38.50
CA THR A 89 11.92 -12.66 -37.72
C THR A 89 12.13 -14.11 -38.10
N ASN A 90 13.37 -14.58 -38.04
CA ASN A 90 13.71 -15.97 -38.36
C ASN A 90 13.29 -16.36 -39.79
N ASP A 91 13.65 -15.53 -40.77
CA ASP A 91 13.35 -15.79 -42.18
C ASP A 91 14.15 -17.00 -42.68
N THR A 92 13.53 -17.77 -43.56
CA THR A 92 14.08 -19.04 -44.02
C THR A 92 13.93 -19.19 -45.52
N CYS A 93 14.93 -19.82 -46.12
CA CYS A 93 14.90 -20.11 -47.54
C CYS A 93 13.80 -21.11 -47.87
N SER A 94 13.09 -20.81 -48.96
CA SER A 94 12.05 -21.64 -49.55
C SER A 94 12.34 -21.85 -51.04
N ALA A 95 11.57 -22.73 -51.68
CA ALA A 95 11.68 -22.97 -53.12
C ALA A 95 11.43 -21.71 -53.98
N ALA A 96 10.78 -20.67 -53.43
CA ALA A 96 10.50 -19.42 -54.12
C ALA A 96 11.48 -18.28 -53.75
N GLY A 97 12.53 -18.56 -52.97
CA GLY A 97 13.45 -17.57 -52.42
C GLY A 97 13.33 -17.42 -50.90
N CYS A 98 13.89 -16.35 -50.34
CA CYS A 98 13.80 -16.08 -48.91
C CYS A 98 12.36 -15.77 -48.51
N ALA A 99 11.82 -16.49 -47.54
CA ALA A 99 10.48 -16.31 -47.04
C ALA A 99 10.50 -15.79 -45.60
N GLY A 100 9.74 -14.72 -45.36
CA GLY A 100 9.58 -14.12 -44.03
C GLY A 100 9.05 -15.09 -42.99
N GLY A 101 9.69 -15.10 -41.82
CA GLY A 101 9.28 -15.91 -40.69
C GLY A 101 8.14 -15.26 -39.88
N PRO A 102 7.97 -15.65 -38.60
CA PRO A 102 6.93 -15.08 -37.74
C PRO A 102 6.98 -13.55 -37.64
N ALA A 103 5.80 -12.93 -37.54
CA ALA A 103 5.66 -11.50 -37.36
C ALA A 103 6.39 -11.03 -36.09
N ARG A 104 7.13 -9.95 -36.22
CA ARG A 104 7.85 -9.31 -35.12
C ARG A 104 6.86 -8.75 -34.11
N ASN A 105 7.05 -9.07 -32.83
CA ASN A 105 6.31 -8.42 -31.76
C ASN A 105 6.82 -6.99 -31.58
N CYS A 106 5.94 -6.02 -31.79
CA CYS A 106 6.21 -4.59 -31.64
C CYS A 106 5.50 -3.97 -30.43
N ASP A 107 4.94 -4.77 -29.53
CA ASP A 107 4.36 -4.27 -28.28
C ASP A 107 5.46 -3.70 -27.36
N ASP A 108 5.38 -2.41 -27.03
CA ASP A 108 6.30 -1.74 -26.10
C ASP A 108 5.77 -1.70 -24.65
N GLY A 109 4.56 -2.22 -24.41
CA GLY A 109 3.89 -2.23 -23.12
C GLY A 109 3.33 -0.87 -22.70
N ASN A 110 3.35 0.14 -23.57
CA ASN A 110 2.81 1.46 -23.27
C ASN A 110 1.39 1.61 -23.82
N VAL A 111 0.40 1.73 -22.94
CA VAL A 111 -1.01 1.94 -23.32
C VAL A 111 -1.23 3.22 -24.15
N CYS A 112 -0.31 4.19 -24.06
CA CYS A 112 -0.38 5.46 -24.76
C CYS A 112 0.26 5.48 -26.15
N THR A 113 0.68 4.32 -26.64
CA THR A 113 1.12 4.12 -28.02
C THR A 113 0.24 3.09 -28.71
N THR A 114 0.10 3.25 -30.02
CA THR A 114 -0.43 2.22 -30.90
C THR A 114 0.73 1.61 -31.64
N ASP A 115 0.95 0.33 -31.38
CA ASP A 115 2.05 -0.41 -31.97
C ASP A 115 1.71 -0.91 -33.36
N SER A 116 2.66 -0.73 -34.25
CA SER A 116 2.58 -1.17 -35.63
C SER A 116 3.97 -1.55 -36.12
N CYS A 117 4.02 -2.24 -37.25
CA CYS A 117 5.28 -2.55 -37.88
C CYS A 117 5.27 -2.11 -39.33
N ASN A 118 6.27 -1.31 -39.71
CA ASN A 118 6.50 -0.88 -41.08
C ASN A 118 7.57 -1.80 -41.71
N PRO A 119 7.26 -2.51 -42.81
CA PRO A 119 8.20 -3.45 -43.43
C PRO A 119 9.58 -2.87 -43.76
N ALA A 120 9.69 -1.55 -44.00
CA ALA A 120 10.96 -0.90 -44.33
C ALA A 120 11.75 -0.44 -43.10
N THR A 121 11.07 -0.04 -42.01
CA THR A 121 11.71 0.63 -40.87
C THR A 121 11.58 -0.13 -39.54
N GLY A 122 10.78 -1.20 -39.49
CA GLY A 122 10.53 -2.01 -38.31
C GLY A 122 9.42 -1.46 -37.43
N CYS A 123 9.51 -1.74 -36.13
CA CYS A 123 8.49 -1.36 -35.15
C CYS A 123 8.33 0.15 -35.04
N MET A 124 7.07 0.59 -34.95
CA MET A 124 6.66 1.97 -34.80
C MET A 124 5.60 2.09 -33.70
N HIS A 125 5.83 2.99 -32.76
CA HIS A 125 4.96 3.25 -31.61
C HIS A 125 4.38 4.66 -31.73
N THR A 126 3.14 4.76 -32.23
CA THR A 126 2.54 6.08 -32.50
C THR A 126 1.72 6.53 -31.30
N PRO A 127 1.93 7.73 -30.74
CA PRO A 127 1.10 8.27 -29.67
C PRO A 127 -0.40 8.20 -29.97
N ASN A 128 -1.18 7.74 -29.01
CA ASN A 128 -2.63 7.68 -29.10
C ASN A 128 -3.29 8.60 -28.05
N ALA A 129 -4.63 8.60 -28.02
CA ALA A 129 -5.45 9.37 -27.08
C ALA A 129 -6.38 8.47 -26.26
N ALA A 130 -5.96 7.23 -25.99
CA ALA A 130 -6.73 6.30 -25.17
C ALA A 130 -6.86 6.79 -23.71
N SER A 131 -7.81 6.24 -22.97
CA SER A 131 -7.86 6.40 -21.51
C SER A 131 -6.70 5.64 -20.87
N CYS A 132 -6.13 6.22 -19.83
CA CYS A 132 -5.06 5.61 -19.05
C CYS A 132 -5.22 5.98 -17.57
N ASP A 133 -4.28 5.53 -16.72
CA ASP A 133 -4.15 5.92 -15.31
C ASP A 133 -2.73 6.46 -15.13
N ASP A 134 -2.61 7.73 -14.71
CA ASP A 134 -1.31 8.38 -14.51
C ASP A 134 -0.72 8.07 -13.12
N GLY A 135 -1.42 7.27 -12.32
CA GLY A 135 -1.09 6.92 -10.95
C GLY A 135 -1.40 8.03 -9.94
N ASN A 136 -1.93 9.16 -10.38
CA ASN A 136 -2.29 10.28 -9.53
C ASN A 136 -3.77 10.21 -9.15
N VAL A 137 -4.02 9.84 -7.89
CA VAL A 137 -5.39 9.79 -7.32
C VAL A 137 -6.12 11.14 -7.34
N CYS A 138 -5.43 12.23 -7.67
CA CYS A 138 -5.98 13.59 -7.71
C CYS A 138 -6.37 14.07 -9.09
N THR A 139 -6.21 13.24 -10.11
CA THR A 139 -6.74 13.47 -11.44
C THR A 139 -7.79 12.42 -11.73
N THR A 140 -8.69 12.77 -12.65
CA THR A 140 -9.79 11.90 -13.07
C THR A 140 -9.84 11.93 -14.57
N ALA A 141 -10.27 10.83 -15.18
CA ALA A 141 -10.37 10.71 -16.64
C ALA A 141 -9.04 11.04 -17.35
N ASP A 142 -7.96 10.40 -16.89
CA ASP A 142 -6.63 10.57 -17.47
C ASP A 142 -6.60 10.02 -18.90
N THR A 143 -5.81 10.68 -19.73
CA THR A 143 -5.76 10.38 -21.17
C THR A 143 -4.35 10.39 -21.68
N CYS A 144 -4.11 9.62 -22.73
CA CYS A 144 -2.84 9.61 -23.40
C CYS A 144 -2.64 10.89 -24.20
N SER A 145 -1.47 11.51 -24.05
CA SER A 145 -1.06 12.68 -24.81
C SER A 145 0.43 12.64 -25.05
N GLY A 146 0.83 12.68 -26.32
CA GLY A 146 2.25 12.64 -26.70
C GLY A 146 2.98 11.34 -26.30
N GLY A 147 2.26 10.22 -26.16
CA GLY A 147 2.83 8.92 -25.80
C GLY A 147 3.00 8.71 -24.30
N ALA A 148 2.54 9.63 -23.47
CA ALA A 148 2.52 9.52 -22.02
C ALA A 148 1.08 9.61 -21.49
N CYS A 149 0.82 8.95 -20.36
CA CYS A 149 -0.42 9.16 -19.64
C CYS A 149 -0.36 10.50 -18.93
N VAL A 150 -1.34 11.37 -19.18
CA VAL A 150 -1.44 12.68 -18.53
C VAL A 150 -2.71 12.77 -17.71
N GLY A 151 -2.56 13.29 -16.49
CA GLY A 151 -3.66 13.50 -15.58
C GLY A 151 -4.75 14.39 -16.17
N GLY A 152 -6.01 13.94 -16.06
CA GLY A 152 -7.18 14.67 -16.50
C GLY A 152 -7.61 15.76 -15.50
N PRO A 153 -8.89 16.19 -15.52
CA PRO A 153 -9.41 17.18 -14.59
C PRO A 153 -9.16 16.81 -13.11
N PRO A 154 -8.95 17.80 -12.24
CA PRO A 154 -8.68 17.55 -10.82
C PRO A 154 -9.89 16.90 -10.13
N LEU A 155 -9.60 15.97 -9.22
CA LEU A 155 -10.61 15.35 -8.36
C LEU A 155 -11.26 16.42 -7.47
N VAL A 156 -12.59 16.52 -7.53
CA VAL A 156 -13.37 17.41 -6.66
C VAL A 156 -14.04 16.60 -5.55
N CYS A 157 -13.77 16.98 -4.30
CA CYS A 157 -14.35 16.34 -3.13
C CYS A 157 -15.64 17.04 -2.65
N PRO A 158 -16.62 16.30 -2.08
CA PRO A 158 -17.78 16.90 -1.43
C PRO A 158 -17.38 17.83 -0.27
N THR A 159 -18.08 18.96 -0.13
CA THR A 159 -17.85 19.96 0.92
C THR A 159 -18.68 19.73 2.19
N GLY A 160 -19.71 18.89 2.13
CA GLY A 160 -20.55 18.56 3.29
C GLY A 160 -19.83 17.66 4.30
N VAL A 161 -20.18 17.73 5.58
CA VAL A 161 -19.63 16.81 6.60
C VAL A 161 -20.23 15.41 6.39
N PRO A 162 -19.43 14.32 6.43
CA PRO A 162 -19.99 12.97 6.42
C PRO A 162 -21.01 12.78 7.53
N VAL A 163 -22.12 12.11 7.22
CA VAL A 163 -23.18 11.80 8.17
C VAL A 163 -23.16 10.30 8.43
N ALA A 164 -23.12 9.90 9.69
CA ALA A 164 -23.25 8.50 10.08
C ALA A 164 -24.33 8.37 11.15
N VAL A 165 -25.27 7.45 10.94
CA VAL A 165 -26.40 7.23 11.83
C VAL A 165 -26.55 5.75 12.15
N VAL A 166 -26.82 5.44 13.42
CA VAL A 166 -27.26 4.10 13.82
C VAL A 166 -28.73 3.95 13.42
N GLU A 167 -28.99 3.21 12.35
CA GLU A 167 -30.34 3.00 11.82
C GLU A 167 -31.04 1.80 12.46
N ALA A 168 -30.27 0.83 12.95
CA ALA A 168 -30.76 -0.31 13.70
C ALA A 168 -29.80 -0.70 14.83
N ASP A 169 -30.34 -1.12 15.96
CA ASP A 169 -29.63 -1.76 17.05
C ASP A 169 -30.54 -2.71 17.83
N THR A 170 -29.98 -3.77 18.36
CA THR A 170 -30.68 -4.76 19.17
C THR A 170 -29.68 -5.55 19.99
N TYR A 171 -30.15 -6.38 20.91
CA TYR A 171 -29.33 -7.42 21.49
C TYR A 171 -30.07 -8.75 21.49
N VAL A 172 -29.33 -9.82 21.66
CA VAL A 172 -29.85 -11.19 21.75
C VAL A 172 -29.37 -11.83 23.04
N SER A 173 -30.16 -12.77 23.56
CA SER A 173 -29.84 -13.47 24.81
C SER A 173 -30.01 -14.97 24.64
N SER A 174 -28.99 -15.75 25.03
CA SER A 174 -29.03 -17.21 24.97
C SER A 174 -30.08 -17.83 25.91
N SER A 175 -30.47 -17.11 26.97
CA SER A 175 -31.54 -17.52 27.89
C SER A 175 -32.94 -17.25 27.38
N SER A 176 -33.09 -16.52 26.27
CA SER A 176 -34.38 -16.22 25.64
C SER A 176 -34.27 -16.35 24.11
N PRO A 177 -34.06 -17.58 23.58
CA PRO A 177 -33.55 -17.73 22.22
C PRO A 177 -34.47 -17.24 21.09
N SER A 178 -35.78 -17.20 21.35
CA SER A 178 -36.82 -16.78 20.39
C SER A 178 -37.33 -15.37 20.68
N THR A 179 -36.79 -14.67 21.67
CA THR A 179 -37.24 -13.33 22.04
C THR A 179 -36.48 -12.28 21.23
N ASN A 180 -37.22 -11.32 20.68
CA ASN A 180 -36.66 -10.13 20.05
C ASN A 180 -36.55 -9.00 21.10
N PHE A 181 -35.42 -8.31 21.11
CA PHE A 181 -35.18 -7.17 22.00
C PHE A 181 -34.96 -5.86 21.25
N GLY A 182 -35.41 -5.75 19.99
CA GLY A 182 -35.20 -4.55 19.18
C GLY A 182 -35.85 -3.28 19.75
N THR A 183 -36.88 -3.41 20.58
CA THR A 183 -37.52 -2.26 21.25
C THR A 183 -36.96 -1.97 22.66
N SER A 184 -35.96 -2.74 23.11
CA SER A 184 -35.28 -2.52 24.39
C SER A 184 -34.58 -1.16 24.39
N LYS A 185 -34.56 -0.47 25.53
CA LYS A 185 -33.80 0.79 25.70
C LYS A 185 -32.30 0.57 25.93
N VAL A 186 -31.89 -0.68 26.00
CA VAL A 186 -30.51 -1.09 26.26
C VAL A 186 -30.06 -2.15 25.27
N ALA A 187 -28.77 -2.16 25.00
CA ALA A 187 -28.05 -3.17 24.25
C ALA A 187 -26.98 -3.76 25.19
N SER A 188 -26.93 -5.09 25.31
CA SER A 188 -26.13 -5.77 26.34
C SER A 188 -25.14 -6.76 25.75
N ALA A 189 -23.97 -6.88 26.38
CA ALA A 189 -22.96 -7.88 26.10
C ALA A 189 -22.57 -8.61 27.40
N ASP A 190 -22.63 -9.95 27.37
CA ASP A 190 -22.35 -10.82 28.52
C ASP A 190 -21.80 -12.17 28.03
N ALA A 191 -20.76 -12.69 28.69
CA ALA A 191 -20.14 -13.99 28.38
C ALA A 191 -20.35 -15.06 29.47
N GLY A 192 -21.22 -14.77 30.44
CA GLY A 192 -21.63 -15.67 31.50
C GLY A 192 -22.60 -16.77 31.01
N PRO A 193 -23.32 -17.41 31.95
CA PRO A 193 -24.26 -18.48 31.62
C PRO A 193 -25.38 -18.03 30.65
N THR A 194 -25.71 -16.74 30.70
CA THR A 194 -26.67 -16.10 29.81
C THR A 194 -25.94 -15.19 28.84
N VAL A 195 -25.31 -15.79 27.83
CA VAL A 195 -24.57 -15.05 26.82
C VAL A 195 -25.46 -14.02 26.12
N GLN A 196 -25.02 -12.78 26.11
CA GLN A 196 -25.68 -11.67 25.43
C GLN A 196 -24.73 -11.01 24.45
N ARG A 197 -25.28 -10.56 23.32
CA ARG A 197 -24.54 -9.89 22.26
C ARG A 197 -25.39 -8.77 21.70
N ALA A 198 -24.80 -7.60 21.52
CA ALA A 198 -25.44 -6.46 20.90
C ALA A 198 -25.03 -6.33 19.43
N PHE A 199 -25.91 -5.77 18.61
CA PHE A 199 -25.73 -5.60 17.18
C PHE A 199 -26.15 -4.20 16.78
N PHE A 200 -25.37 -3.57 15.91
CA PHE A 200 -25.58 -2.20 15.43
C PHE A 200 -25.46 -2.16 13.91
N ARG A 201 -26.36 -1.43 13.24
CA ARG A 201 -26.30 -1.13 11.81
C ARG A 201 -26.18 0.36 11.63
N VAL A 202 -25.09 0.76 11.00
CA VAL A 202 -24.70 2.15 10.78
C VAL A 202 -24.81 2.44 9.30
N ARG A 203 -25.52 3.52 8.95
CA ARG A 203 -25.52 4.07 7.60
C ARG A 203 -24.61 5.28 7.55
N VAL A 204 -23.63 5.25 6.66
CA VAL A 204 -22.71 6.35 6.37
C VAL A 204 -23.06 6.94 5.02
N SER A 205 -23.14 8.27 4.94
CA SER A 205 -23.41 9.01 3.72
C SER A 205 -22.61 10.32 3.64
N GLY A 206 -22.39 10.79 2.42
CA GLY A 206 -21.74 12.05 2.16
C GLY A 206 -20.22 11.99 2.11
N VAL A 207 -19.56 10.88 2.40
CA VAL A 207 -18.09 10.72 2.27
C VAL A 207 -17.66 10.97 0.82
N GLY A 208 -18.35 10.37 -0.16
CA GLY A 208 -18.03 10.49 -1.58
C GLY A 208 -16.61 10.03 -1.93
N THR A 209 -15.86 10.87 -2.66
CA THR A 209 -14.48 10.60 -3.10
C THR A 209 -13.41 10.84 -2.02
N ARG A 210 -13.83 11.20 -0.80
CA ARG A 210 -12.92 11.45 0.33
C ARG A 210 -12.48 10.14 0.95
N GLN A 211 -11.29 10.17 1.55
CA GLN A 211 -10.74 9.07 2.32
C GLN A 211 -11.16 9.19 3.77
N VAL A 212 -11.78 8.15 4.34
CA VAL A 212 -12.12 8.11 5.77
C VAL A 212 -10.83 8.03 6.58
N THR A 213 -10.63 8.99 7.48
CA THR A 213 -9.45 9.04 8.38
C THR A 213 -9.77 8.66 9.80
N SER A 214 -11.04 8.74 10.20
CA SER A 214 -11.51 8.35 11.52
C SER A 214 -12.97 7.97 11.45
N ALA A 215 -13.34 6.87 12.09
CA ALA A 215 -14.72 6.49 12.31
C ALA A 215 -14.85 5.92 13.72
N ARG A 216 -15.73 6.48 14.55
CA ARG A 216 -15.92 6.05 15.94
C ARG A 216 -17.39 5.78 16.21
N VAL A 217 -17.69 4.59 16.75
CA VAL A 217 -18.99 4.28 17.34
C VAL A 217 -18.94 4.68 18.80
N ARG A 218 -19.72 5.69 19.16
CA ARG A 218 -19.84 6.23 20.50
C ARG A 218 -21.04 5.59 21.19
N LEU A 219 -20.78 4.82 22.23
CA LEU A 219 -21.81 4.19 23.06
C LEU A 219 -21.73 4.75 24.48
N GLN A 220 -22.90 5.00 25.10
CA GLN A 220 -22.95 5.38 26.51
C GLN A 220 -23.40 4.18 27.34
N VAL A 221 -22.64 3.84 28.37
CA VAL A 221 -23.04 2.83 29.37
C VAL A 221 -24.34 3.30 30.00
N ALA A 222 -25.34 2.44 30.02
CA ALA A 222 -26.67 2.77 30.50
C ALA A 222 -26.61 3.22 31.97
N THR A 223 -27.55 4.06 32.39
CA THR A 223 -27.65 4.49 33.79
C THR A 223 -28.55 3.56 34.62
N VAL A 224 -28.83 2.35 34.14
CA VAL A 224 -29.53 1.33 34.91
C VAL A 224 -28.58 0.68 35.92
N THR A 225 -29.12 0.13 37.00
CA THR A 225 -28.34 -0.57 38.03
C THR A 225 -27.55 -1.72 37.39
N ASN A 226 -26.27 -1.83 37.74
CA ASN A 226 -25.34 -2.87 37.24
C ASN A 226 -25.07 -2.81 35.73
N ALA A 227 -25.06 -1.60 35.15
CA ALA A 227 -24.66 -1.42 33.76
C ALA A 227 -23.14 -1.34 33.57
N GLN A 228 -22.40 -0.97 34.62
CA GLN A 228 -20.95 -0.97 34.66
C GLN A 228 -20.39 -2.38 34.51
N SER A 229 -19.20 -2.51 33.92
CA SER A 229 -18.52 -3.80 33.77
C SER A 229 -17.01 -3.65 33.87
N VAL A 230 -16.32 -4.69 34.34
CA VAL A 230 -14.86 -4.80 34.23
C VAL A 230 -14.36 -4.93 32.78
N SER A 231 -15.25 -5.15 31.80
CA SER A 231 -14.92 -5.09 30.37
C SER A 231 -16.12 -4.57 29.56
N GLY A 232 -15.95 -3.41 28.92
CA GLY A 232 -16.93 -2.77 28.05
C GLY A 232 -17.14 -3.49 26.71
N GLY A 233 -16.45 -4.59 26.48
CA GLY A 233 -16.67 -5.46 25.33
C GLY A 233 -15.80 -5.15 24.12
N ARG A 234 -16.09 -5.84 23.03
CA ARG A 234 -15.29 -5.90 21.80
C ARG A 234 -16.19 -5.74 20.59
N ILE A 235 -15.79 -4.87 19.68
CA ILE A 235 -16.51 -4.64 18.43
C ILE A 235 -15.89 -5.46 17.31
N HIS A 236 -16.77 -6.13 16.57
CA HIS A 236 -16.48 -6.88 15.35
C HIS A 236 -17.29 -6.29 14.20
N PRO A 237 -16.72 -6.12 12.99
CA PRO A 237 -17.54 -5.97 11.81
C PRO A 237 -18.25 -7.29 11.52
N ILE A 238 -19.46 -7.23 10.99
CA ILE A 238 -20.17 -8.42 10.50
C ILE A 238 -20.56 -8.22 9.03
N THR A 239 -20.40 -9.28 8.24
CA THR A 239 -20.68 -9.21 6.80
C THR A 239 -22.19 -9.13 6.52
N ASP A 240 -23.00 -9.82 7.32
CA ASP A 240 -24.45 -9.84 7.15
C ASP A 240 -25.12 -8.63 7.81
N CYS A 241 -25.51 -7.67 6.97
CA CYS A 241 -26.31 -6.50 7.34
C CYS A 241 -27.82 -6.63 7.10
N GLY A 242 -28.27 -7.79 6.59
CA GLY A 242 -29.66 -8.04 6.19
C GLY A 242 -30.61 -8.30 7.35
N TRP A 243 -30.11 -8.37 8.59
CA TRP A 243 -30.92 -8.60 9.77
C TRP A 243 -31.97 -7.51 9.99
N ASN A 244 -33.11 -7.91 10.55
CA ASN A 244 -34.20 -6.99 10.88
C ASN A 244 -34.32 -6.88 12.39
N GLU A 245 -34.06 -5.68 12.88
CA GLU A 245 -34.14 -5.28 14.28
C GLU A 245 -35.42 -5.72 15.00
N ARG A 246 -36.56 -5.72 14.32
CA ARG A 246 -37.87 -6.07 14.89
C ARG A 246 -38.13 -7.57 14.97
N THR A 247 -37.29 -8.39 14.34
CA THR A 247 -37.50 -9.85 14.25
C THR A 247 -36.27 -10.66 14.62
N MET A 248 -35.11 -10.02 14.80
CA MET A 248 -33.87 -10.69 15.17
C MET A 248 -33.97 -11.30 16.58
N THR A 249 -33.52 -12.54 16.71
CA THR A 249 -33.48 -13.30 17.97
C THR A 249 -32.12 -13.98 18.08
N TRP A 250 -31.84 -14.64 19.21
CA TRP A 250 -30.61 -15.43 19.36
C TRP A 250 -30.46 -16.50 18.25
N GLN A 251 -31.58 -17.11 17.83
CA GLN A 251 -31.58 -18.16 16.81
C GLN A 251 -31.33 -17.64 15.40
N THR A 252 -31.67 -16.38 15.13
CA THR A 252 -31.59 -15.75 13.81
C THR A 252 -30.49 -14.70 13.73
N GLN A 253 -29.65 -14.57 14.77
CA GLN A 253 -28.56 -13.59 14.78
C GLN A 253 -27.55 -13.88 13.67
N PRO A 254 -26.97 -12.83 13.05
CA PRO A 254 -25.84 -12.97 12.17
C PRO A 254 -24.66 -13.67 12.84
N ALA A 255 -23.84 -14.36 12.05
CA ALA A 255 -22.54 -14.82 12.53
C ALA A 255 -21.62 -13.62 12.81
N ILE A 256 -20.86 -13.68 13.91
CA ILE A 256 -19.77 -12.74 14.18
C ILE A 256 -18.54 -13.28 13.45
N ASP A 257 -18.38 -12.90 12.19
CA ASP A 257 -17.39 -13.44 11.25
C ASP A 257 -16.15 -12.53 11.07
N GLY A 258 -16.26 -11.25 11.43
CA GLY A 258 -15.14 -10.31 11.40
C GLY A 258 -14.21 -10.39 12.61
N PRO A 259 -12.97 -9.90 12.48
CA PRO A 259 -12.01 -9.81 13.58
C PRO A 259 -12.45 -8.78 14.62
N VAL A 260 -11.88 -8.84 15.83
CA VAL A 260 -12.00 -7.75 16.79
C VAL A 260 -11.27 -6.53 16.23
N ILE A 261 -11.97 -5.40 16.07
CA ILE A 261 -11.39 -4.14 15.57
C ILE A 261 -11.26 -3.06 16.66
N ALA A 262 -12.05 -3.16 17.72
CA ALA A 262 -11.92 -2.30 18.90
C ALA A 262 -12.32 -3.03 20.18
N THR A 263 -11.71 -2.65 21.30
CA THR A 263 -12.01 -3.18 22.63
C THR A 263 -12.11 -2.06 23.64
N ALA A 264 -13.07 -2.16 24.56
CA ALA A 264 -13.17 -1.30 25.72
C ALA A 264 -12.77 -2.07 26.99
N GLY A 265 -11.94 -1.43 27.81
CA GLY A 265 -11.57 -1.90 29.15
C GLY A 265 -12.73 -1.76 30.14
N ALA A 266 -12.46 -1.59 31.43
CA ALA A 266 -13.53 -1.39 32.41
C ALA A 266 -14.33 -0.12 32.13
N VAL A 267 -15.65 -0.20 32.29
CA VAL A 267 -16.59 0.88 31.99
C VAL A 267 -17.51 1.14 33.17
N ALA A 268 -17.74 2.42 33.48
CA ALA A 268 -18.59 2.88 34.57
C ALA A 268 -19.98 3.28 34.10
N GLN A 269 -20.96 3.24 35.00
CA GLN A 269 -22.34 3.64 34.73
C GLN A 269 -22.39 5.10 34.20
N GLY A 270 -23.07 5.31 33.07
CA GLY A 270 -23.15 6.63 32.42
C GLY A 270 -21.90 7.05 31.64
N GLN A 271 -20.81 6.27 31.66
CA GLN A 271 -19.60 6.57 30.89
C GLN A 271 -19.86 6.51 29.39
N VAL A 272 -19.29 7.46 28.65
CA VAL A 272 -19.26 7.43 27.18
C VAL A 272 -17.98 6.72 26.74
N VAL A 273 -18.11 5.80 25.80
CA VAL A 273 -17.04 4.96 25.27
C VAL A 273 -17.03 5.07 23.75
N ASP A 274 -15.86 5.39 23.19
CA ASP A 274 -15.64 5.47 21.75
C ASP A 274 -14.92 4.21 21.27
N PHE A 275 -15.57 3.43 20.40
CA PHE A 275 -14.97 2.30 19.71
C PHE A 275 -14.47 2.77 18.34
N ASP A 276 -13.17 2.61 18.08
CA ASP A 276 -12.59 2.91 16.78
C ASP A 276 -12.98 1.84 15.75
N VAL A 277 -13.69 2.25 14.71
CA VAL A 277 -14.15 1.39 13.63
C VAL A 277 -13.65 1.86 12.26
N ALA A 278 -12.63 2.75 12.24
CA ALA A 278 -12.07 3.30 11.00
C ALA A 278 -11.58 2.21 10.04
N SER A 279 -11.10 1.08 10.57
CA SER A 279 -10.63 -0.05 9.77
C SER A 279 -11.75 -0.81 9.04
N ALA A 280 -13.02 -0.56 9.37
CA ALA A 280 -14.18 -1.20 8.74
C ALA A 280 -15.02 -0.21 7.90
N VAL A 281 -14.95 1.10 8.19
CA VAL A 281 -15.73 2.14 7.51
C VAL A 281 -14.87 2.80 6.43
N HIS A 282 -15.08 2.42 5.18
CA HIS A 282 -14.26 2.88 4.04
C HIS A 282 -14.91 3.94 3.14
N GLY A 283 -16.18 4.28 3.36
CA GLY A 283 -16.90 5.22 2.50
C GLY A 283 -18.39 5.30 2.81
N ASP A 284 -19.17 5.71 1.80
CA ASP A 284 -20.63 5.68 1.89
C ASP A 284 -21.15 4.25 1.81
N GLY A 285 -22.10 3.90 2.67
CA GLY A 285 -22.60 2.53 2.74
C GLY A 285 -23.30 2.18 4.04
N VAL A 286 -23.61 0.90 4.20
CA VAL A 286 -24.18 0.33 5.42
C VAL A 286 -23.14 -0.61 6.02
N TYR A 287 -22.83 -0.38 7.29
CA TYR A 287 -21.85 -1.13 8.06
C TYR A 287 -22.52 -1.75 9.28
N CYS A 288 -22.20 -2.99 9.58
CA CYS A 288 -22.79 -3.70 10.70
C CYS A 288 -21.72 -4.17 11.67
N PHE A 289 -22.05 -4.05 12.94
CA PHE A 289 -21.15 -4.35 14.03
C PHE A 289 -21.83 -5.25 15.04
N ALA A 290 -21.08 -6.19 15.59
CA ALA A 290 -21.45 -6.93 16.78
C ALA A 290 -20.58 -6.46 17.95
N LEU A 291 -21.20 -6.29 19.11
CA LEU A 291 -20.54 -6.08 20.38
C LEU A 291 -20.71 -7.35 21.21
N ASP A 292 -19.60 -7.99 21.53
CA ASP A 292 -19.55 -9.10 22.47
C ASP A 292 -18.63 -8.75 23.66
N THR A 293 -18.44 -9.69 24.57
CA THR A 293 -17.45 -9.58 25.63
C THR A 293 -16.89 -10.97 25.96
N LEU A 294 -15.77 -11.01 26.66
CA LEU A 294 -15.27 -12.21 27.32
C LEU A 294 -15.59 -12.22 28.82
N SER A 295 -16.12 -11.12 29.35
CA SER A 295 -16.45 -10.98 30.76
C SER A 295 -17.83 -11.57 31.06
N THR A 296 -17.93 -12.21 32.23
CA THR A 296 -19.24 -12.62 32.79
C THR A 296 -19.93 -11.48 33.56
N ASP A 297 -19.28 -10.33 33.64
CA ASP A 297 -19.84 -9.09 34.20
C ASP A 297 -20.44 -8.28 33.04
N SER A 298 -21.77 -8.15 33.00
CA SER A 298 -22.50 -7.63 31.85
C SER A 298 -22.16 -6.16 31.58
N ALA A 299 -21.78 -5.84 30.35
CA ALA A 299 -21.68 -4.45 29.90
C ALA A 299 -23.00 -4.04 29.23
N ILE A 300 -23.67 -3.03 29.78
CA ILE A 300 -24.98 -2.58 29.30
C ILE A 300 -24.87 -1.15 28.76
N TYR A 301 -25.18 -0.97 27.48
CA TYR A 301 -25.17 0.31 26.78
C TYR A 301 -26.59 0.79 26.47
N ASN A 302 -26.78 2.10 26.35
CA ASN A 302 -28.01 2.67 25.83
C ASN A 302 -28.18 2.30 24.35
N SER A 303 -29.39 1.87 23.98
CA SER A 303 -29.75 1.66 22.57
C SER A 303 -30.37 2.94 21.97
N ARG A 304 -30.77 2.90 20.70
CA ARG A 304 -31.42 4.05 20.05
C ARG A 304 -32.83 4.31 20.58
N GLU A 305 -33.45 3.35 21.27
CA GLU A 305 -34.73 3.47 21.96
C GLU A 305 -34.58 4.16 23.32
N ALA A 306 -33.35 4.34 23.82
CA ALA A 306 -33.08 5.09 25.04
C ALA A 306 -33.56 6.56 24.92
N THR A 307 -33.88 7.18 26.04
CA THR A 307 -34.36 8.59 26.03
C THR A 307 -33.22 9.59 25.85
N ALA A 308 -32.02 9.26 26.31
CA ALA A 308 -30.80 10.04 26.18
C ALA A 308 -29.60 9.09 26.00
N GLY A 309 -28.45 9.63 25.57
CA GLY A 309 -27.25 8.82 25.46
C GLY A 309 -27.28 7.77 24.35
N LYS A 310 -28.10 7.99 23.32
CA LYS A 310 -28.25 7.08 22.18
C LYS A 310 -26.90 6.86 21.49
N PRO A 311 -26.70 5.70 20.85
CA PRO A 311 -25.53 5.46 20.02
C PRO A 311 -25.34 6.57 18.98
N LEU A 312 -24.11 7.05 18.85
CA LEU A 312 -23.70 8.02 17.83
C LEU A 312 -22.54 7.46 17.03
N VAL A 313 -22.41 7.92 15.78
CA VAL A 313 -21.26 7.60 14.96
C VAL A 313 -20.67 8.89 14.42
N ALA A 314 -19.37 9.08 14.66
CA ALA A 314 -18.61 10.18 14.12
C ALA A 314 -17.69 9.66 13.01
N VAL A 315 -17.79 10.25 11.81
CA VAL A 315 -16.94 9.92 10.66
C VAL A 315 -16.23 11.18 10.19
N THR A 316 -14.91 11.11 10.10
CA THR A 316 -14.07 12.15 9.51
C THR A 316 -13.49 11.62 8.22
N ALA A 317 -13.58 12.41 7.15
CA ALA A 317 -12.99 12.07 5.86
C ALA A 317 -12.29 13.29 5.28
N VAL A 318 -11.14 13.07 4.66
CA VAL A 318 -10.32 14.11 4.04
C VAL A 318 -10.29 13.91 2.53
N CYS A 319 -10.19 15.01 1.80
CA CYS A 319 -9.91 14.90 0.37
C CYS A 319 -8.48 14.38 0.21
N PRO A 320 -8.24 13.30 -0.55
CA PRO A 320 -6.88 12.78 -0.77
C PRO A 320 -5.96 13.82 -1.43
N CYS A 321 -6.55 14.88 -2.00
CA CYS A 321 -5.88 15.88 -2.83
C CYS A 321 -5.76 17.25 -2.16
N GLY A 322 -6.04 17.34 -0.86
CA GLY A 322 -6.22 18.61 -0.17
C GLY A 322 -7.56 19.27 -0.52
N ALA A 323 -7.99 20.25 0.26
CA ALA A 323 -9.24 20.97 -0.04
C ALA A 323 -9.16 21.62 -1.43
N ALA A 324 -10.29 21.64 -2.14
CA ALA A 324 -10.42 22.29 -3.44
C ALA A 324 -9.86 23.71 -3.38
N SER A 325 -8.64 23.89 -3.86
CA SER A 325 -7.97 25.18 -3.85
C SER A 325 -8.55 25.97 -5.02
N THR A 326 -9.30 27.02 -4.72
CA THR A 326 -9.63 28.06 -5.70
C THR A 326 -8.31 28.60 -6.23
N THR A 327 -8.06 28.34 -7.51
CA THR A 327 -6.82 28.67 -8.21
C THR A 327 -6.60 30.18 -8.18
N THR A 328 -5.60 30.64 -7.42
CA THR A 328 -4.91 31.90 -7.72
C THR A 328 -3.47 31.55 -8.02
N THR A 329 -3.10 31.73 -9.28
CA THR A 329 -1.78 31.52 -9.85
C THR A 329 -0.77 32.43 -9.17
N THR A 330 0.29 31.87 -8.58
CA THR A 330 1.58 32.57 -8.50
C THR A 330 2.73 31.56 -8.58
N SER A 331 3.75 31.95 -9.34
CA SER A 331 4.85 31.16 -9.87
C SER A 331 5.76 30.51 -8.84
N THR A 332 6.22 29.32 -9.20
CA THR A 332 7.22 28.47 -8.55
C THR A 332 8.60 29.12 -8.41
N THR A 333 9.29 28.77 -7.33
CA THR A 333 10.76 28.70 -7.30
C THR A 333 11.16 27.33 -6.80
N THR A 334 11.85 26.58 -7.66
CA THR A 334 12.32 25.22 -7.40
C THR A 334 13.49 25.27 -6.44
N THR A 335 13.37 24.58 -5.29
CA THR A 335 14.53 24.23 -4.47
C THR A 335 14.55 22.72 -4.32
N THR A 336 15.64 22.12 -4.79
CA THR A 336 15.96 20.70 -4.68
C THR A 336 16.05 20.32 -3.20
N THR A 337 15.10 19.53 -2.69
CA THR A 337 15.11 19.07 -1.30
C THR A 337 15.60 17.62 -1.19
N LEU A 338 16.53 17.46 -0.26
CA LEU A 338 17.06 16.19 0.28
C LEU A 338 15.91 15.29 0.74
N PRO A 339 16.03 13.94 0.68
CA PRO A 339 14.98 13.02 1.14
C PRO A 339 14.43 13.40 2.51
N ALA A 340 13.10 13.52 2.59
CA ALA A 340 12.39 13.96 3.78
C ALA A 340 12.66 12.98 4.94
N ALA A 341 13.22 13.49 6.04
CA ALA A 341 13.40 12.71 7.26
C ALA A 341 12.04 12.17 7.75
N THR A 342 12.04 10.94 8.28
CA THR A 342 10.86 10.38 8.95
C THR A 342 10.58 11.18 10.23
N PRO A 343 9.32 11.59 10.51
CA PRO A 343 8.99 12.25 11.76
C PRO A 343 9.31 11.35 12.96
N VAL A 344 9.96 11.91 13.97
CA VAL A 344 10.31 11.22 15.21
C VAL A 344 9.83 12.07 16.38
N GLY A 345 9.00 11.48 17.24
CA GLY A 345 8.62 12.05 18.53
C GLY A 345 9.29 11.28 19.66
N VAL A 346 9.89 11.98 20.61
CA VAL A 346 10.51 11.38 21.80
C VAL A 346 10.14 12.14 23.07
N VAL A 347 9.86 11.42 24.15
CA VAL A 347 9.77 12.02 25.49
C VAL A 347 11.19 12.29 25.98
N VAL A 348 11.54 13.56 26.12
CA VAL A 348 12.90 14.01 26.50
C VAL A 348 13.03 14.30 27.99
N ALA A 349 11.91 14.50 28.68
CA ALA A 349 11.86 14.60 30.13
C ALA A 349 10.47 14.18 30.64
N ASP A 350 10.41 13.53 31.79
CA ASP A 350 9.19 13.32 32.54
C ASP A 350 9.43 13.35 34.06
N THR A 351 8.41 13.70 34.81
CA THR A 351 8.49 13.77 36.28
C THR A 351 7.09 13.84 36.86
N TYR A 352 6.98 13.72 38.18
CA TYR A 352 5.78 14.09 38.90
C TYR A 352 6.12 14.97 40.10
N VAL A 353 5.12 15.68 40.60
CA VAL A 353 5.21 16.50 41.80
C VAL A 353 4.16 16.05 42.81
N GLN A 354 4.45 16.24 44.10
CA GLN A 354 3.59 15.83 45.22
C GLN A 354 3.34 17.02 46.14
N SER A 355 2.07 17.32 46.41
CA SER A 355 1.67 18.45 47.27
C SER A 355 2.12 18.31 48.72
N ASP A 356 2.19 17.09 49.25
CA ASP A 356 2.65 16.78 50.61
C ASP A 356 4.18 16.81 50.74
N LYS A 357 4.89 16.83 49.61
CA LYS A 357 6.36 16.94 49.53
C LYS A 357 6.78 18.09 48.63
N PRO A 358 6.45 19.34 49.01
CA PRO A 358 6.40 20.44 48.05
C PRO A 358 7.76 20.90 47.50
N THR A 359 8.85 20.54 48.18
CA THR A 359 10.24 20.85 47.81
C THR A 359 11.01 19.64 47.29
N THR A 360 10.37 18.47 47.16
CA THR A 360 11.03 17.26 46.68
C THR A 360 10.92 17.17 45.16
N ASN A 361 12.04 16.87 44.50
CA ASN A 361 12.08 16.53 43.08
C ASN A 361 11.96 15.01 42.90
N PHE A 362 11.18 14.58 41.91
CA PHE A 362 10.98 13.16 41.60
C PHE A 362 11.40 12.77 40.17
N GLY A 363 12.10 13.62 39.42
CA GLY A 363 12.47 13.34 38.02
C GLY A 363 13.55 12.26 37.82
N THR A 364 13.89 11.51 38.87
CA THR A 364 14.72 10.30 38.77
C THR A 364 13.94 9.03 39.09
N LYS A 365 12.64 9.14 39.37
CA LYS A 365 11.78 8.00 39.69
C LYS A 365 11.46 7.23 38.43
N THR A 366 11.44 5.91 38.55
CA THR A 366 11.15 4.99 37.44
C THR A 366 9.67 4.95 37.04
N TYR A 367 8.84 5.79 37.64
CA TYR A 367 7.42 5.94 37.34
C TYR A 367 7.00 7.40 37.51
N VAL A 368 5.93 7.76 36.81
CA VAL A 368 5.16 8.99 37.03
C VAL A 368 3.78 8.61 37.55
N ALA A 369 3.14 9.52 38.29
CA ALA A 369 1.88 9.20 38.96
C ALA A 369 0.95 10.41 39.03
N VAL A 370 -0.34 10.12 39.01
CA VAL A 370 -1.41 11.10 39.18
C VAL A 370 -2.39 10.62 40.23
N ASP A 371 -2.75 11.52 41.13
CA ASP A 371 -3.57 11.25 42.29
C ASP A 371 -4.18 12.57 42.78
N ASN A 372 -5.46 12.59 43.13
CA ASN A 372 -6.11 13.71 43.83
C ASN A 372 -6.19 13.46 45.35
N GLY A 373 -5.30 12.62 45.86
CA GLY A 373 -5.23 12.16 47.23
C GLY A 373 -4.93 13.24 48.26
N SER A 374 -5.16 12.89 49.53
CA SER A 374 -4.87 13.74 50.68
C SER A 374 -3.75 13.13 51.52
N PRO A 375 -2.76 13.94 51.99
CA PRO A 375 -1.73 13.47 52.90
C PRO A 375 -2.26 12.95 54.25
N SER A 376 -3.53 13.25 54.57
CA SER A 376 -4.19 12.78 55.79
C SER A 376 -4.73 11.35 55.71
N ALA A 377 -4.70 10.71 54.54
CA ALA A 377 -5.14 9.31 54.37
C ALA A 377 -4.03 8.31 54.79
N PRO A 378 -4.36 7.18 55.44
CA PRO A 378 -3.36 6.17 55.81
C PRO A 378 -2.62 5.63 54.58
N GLY A 379 -1.31 5.89 54.49
CA GLY A 379 -0.48 5.51 53.34
C GLY A 379 -0.69 6.37 52.07
N GLY A 380 -1.51 7.42 52.14
CA GLY A 380 -1.84 8.28 51.02
C GLY A 380 -0.76 9.32 50.75
N ALA A 381 -0.47 9.55 49.46
CA ALA A 381 0.23 10.76 49.02
C ALA A 381 -0.76 11.93 48.97
N GLY A 382 -0.26 13.16 49.02
CA GLY A 382 -1.07 14.30 48.60
C GLY A 382 -1.25 14.31 47.09
N VAL A 383 -1.97 15.30 46.56
CA VAL A 383 -2.18 15.50 45.13
C VAL A 383 -0.88 15.34 44.34
N GLN A 384 -0.94 14.50 43.30
CA GLN A 384 0.14 14.20 42.37
C GLN A 384 -0.24 14.66 40.96
N ARG A 385 0.74 15.28 40.30
CA ARG A 385 0.63 15.72 38.90
C ARG A 385 1.89 15.30 38.18
N SER A 386 1.72 14.76 36.98
CA SER A 386 2.84 14.37 36.12
C SER A 386 3.06 15.39 35.02
N PHE A 387 4.31 15.58 34.62
CA PHE A 387 4.70 16.49 33.55
C PHE A 387 5.59 15.75 32.57
N LEU A 388 5.33 15.94 31.27
CA LEU A 388 6.10 15.34 30.19
C LEU A 388 6.53 16.41 29.20
N ARG A 389 7.75 16.31 28.69
CA ARG A 389 8.25 17.14 27.60
C ARG A 389 8.61 16.26 26.42
N VAL A 390 7.97 16.56 25.30
CA VAL A 390 8.12 15.85 24.03
C VAL A 390 8.93 16.72 23.08
N LYS A 391 9.88 16.11 22.38
CA LYS A 391 10.57 16.73 21.25
C LYS A 391 10.18 16.01 19.96
N VAL A 392 9.75 16.80 18.97
CA VAL A 392 9.38 16.32 17.64
C VAL A 392 10.35 16.91 16.63
N THR A 393 10.89 16.05 15.77
CA THR A 393 11.82 16.41 14.71
C THR A 393 11.52 15.63 13.43
N GLY A 394 11.89 16.19 12.28
CA GLY A 394 11.73 15.49 11.00
C GLY A 394 10.32 15.57 10.44
N VAL A 395 9.45 16.46 10.93
CA VAL A 395 8.17 16.81 10.29
C VAL A 395 8.41 17.73 9.10
N GLY A 396 9.28 18.74 9.25
CA GLY A 396 9.55 19.73 8.20
C GLY A 396 8.34 20.63 7.92
N THR A 397 8.07 20.91 6.64
CA THR A 397 6.93 21.73 6.20
C THR A 397 5.62 20.95 6.06
N ARG A 398 5.64 19.64 6.32
CA ARG A 398 4.44 18.79 6.23
C ARG A 398 3.55 19.01 7.45
N PRO A 399 2.23 19.12 7.28
CA PRO A 399 1.34 19.20 8.43
C PRO A 399 1.32 17.85 9.17
N VAL A 400 1.34 17.89 10.50
CA VAL A 400 1.12 16.71 11.34
C VAL A 400 -0.32 16.23 11.17
N SER A 401 -0.50 14.99 10.74
CA SER A 401 -1.82 14.38 10.52
C SER A 401 -2.35 13.65 11.76
N SER A 402 -1.45 13.11 12.58
CA SER A 402 -1.75 12.42 13.82
C SER A 402 -0.53 12.44 14.75
N ALA A 403 -0.75 12.68 16.04
CA ALA A 403 0.28 12.53 17.06
C ALA A 403 -0.32 11.92 18.34
N HIS A 404 0.24 10.80 18.77
CA HIS A 404 -0.25 10.05 19.93
C HIS A 404 0.87 9.87 20.96
N LEU A 405 0.59 10.27 22.20
CA LEU A 405 1.45 10.01 23.36
C LEU A 405 0.97 8.72 24.05
N GLN A 406 1.83 7.70 24.06
CA GLN A 406 1.52 6.40 24.62
C GLN A 406 2.23 6.22 25.95
N LEU A 407 1.47 5.95 27.00
CA LEU A 407 1.97 5.66 28.35
C LEU A 407 1.54 4.26 28.75
N GLN A 408 2.44 3.45 29.31
CA GLN A 408 2.07 2.17 29.90
C GLN A 408 1.80 2.33 31.40
N VAL A 409 0.63 1.89 31.85
CA VAL A 409 0.32 1.71 33.27
C VAL A 409 1.31 0.71 33.85
N ALA A 410 2.00 1.10 34.92
CA ALA A 410 3.07 0.29 35.48
C ALA A 410 2.58 -1.13 35.83
N SER A 411 3.46 -2.12 35.69
CA SER A 411 3.14 -3.49 36.11
C SER A 411 3.27 -3.72 37.62
N ALA A 412 3.40 -2.64 38.41
CA ALA A 412 3.43 -2.71 39.86
C ALA A 412 2.03 -2.97 40.44
N THR A 413 1.97 -3.63 41.59
CA THR A 413 0.71 -3.81 42.33
C THR A 413 0.08 -2.44 42.65
N ASN A 414 -1.22 -2.29 42.37
CA ASN A 414 -2.00 -1.06 42.57
C ASN A 414 -1.61 0.11 41.65
N ALA A 415 -1.08 -0.18 40.46
CA ALA A 415 -0.85 0.85 39.43
C ALA A 415 -2.12 1.18 38.62
N GLN A 416 -3.09 0.26 38.59
CA GLN A 416 -4.40 0.47 37.99
C GLN A 416 -5.20 1.55 38.73
N SER A 417 -6.10 2.22 38.03
CA SER A 417 -6.98 3.24 38.61
C SER A 417 -8.34 3.26 37.92
N VAL A 418 -9.38 3.68 38.63
CA VAL A 418 -10.69 4.01 38.03
C VAL A 418 -10.67 5.25 37.13
N ALA A 419 -9.60 6.05 37.15
CA ALA A 419 -9.39 7.18 36.25
C ALA A 419 -7.91 7.36 35.86
N GLY A 420 -7.59 7.16 34.59
CA GLY A 420 -6.23 7.32 34.03
C GLY A 420 -5.75 8.76 33.92
N GLY A 421 -6.62 9.73 34.22
CA GLY A 421 -6.28 11.14 34.28
C GLY A 421 -6.60 11.94 33.02
N SER A 422 -6.43 13.25 33.14
CA SER A 422 -6.67 14.25 32.10
C SER A 422 -5.33 14.81 31.64
N LEU A 423 -5.06 14.74 30.33
CA LEU A 423 -3.84 15.26 29.74
C LEU A 423 -4.09 16.65 29.15
N HIS A 424 -3.23 17.60 29.50
CA HIS A 424 -3.30 18.99 29.09
C HIS A 424 -2.04 19.36 28.32
N ALA A 425 -2.17 20.13 27.24
CA ALA A 425 -1.04 20.91 26.74
C ALA A 425 -0.78 22.08 27.70
N ILE A 426 0.47 22.35 28.04
CA ILE A 426 0.85 23.45 28.92
C ILE A 426 1.82 24.40 28.22
N THR A 427 1.73 25.69 28.52
CA THR A 427 2.65 26.68 27.92
C THR A 427 4.02 26.69 28.58
N GLY A 428 4.10 26.30 29.85
CA GLY A 428 5.33 26.26 30.64
C GLY A 428 6.24 25.09 30.25
N CYS A 429 7.16 25.32 29.31
CA CYS A 429 8.09 24.28 28.81
C CYS A 429 9.53 24.35 29.33
N SER A 430 9.88 25.38 30.10
CA SER A 430 11.24 25.67 30.57
C SER A 430 11.64 24.94 31.86
N TRP A 431 10.79 24.06 32.39
CA TRP A 431 11.09 23.32 33.61
C TRP A 431 12.25 22.33 33.41
N ASP A 432 12.99 22.06 34.48
CA ASP A 432 14.06 21.07 34.50
C ASP A 432 13.63 19.84 35.30
N GLU A 433 13.72 18.67 34.67
CA GLU A 433 13.38 17.36 35.23
C GLU A 433 14.04 17.10 36.59
N ARG A 434 15.26 17.62 36.78
CA ARG A 434 16.07 17.39 37.99
C ARG A 434 15.81 18.39 39.10
N THR A 435 15.08 19.48 38.84
CA THR A 435 14.88 20.54 39.83
C THR A 435 13.43 20.95 40.04
N VAL A 436 12.50 20.54 39.19
CA VAL A 436 11.08 20.87 39.37
C VAL A 436 10.52 20.18 40.62
N THR A 437 9.75 20.93 41.39
CA THR A 437 9.04 20.46 42.59
C THR A 437 7.61 20.98 42.55
N TRP A 438 6.76 20.60 43.51
CA TRP A 438 5.40 21.15 43.60
C TRP A 438 5.37 22.68 43.59
N ASN A 439 6.28 23.32 44.33
CA ASN A 439 6.34 24.78 44.44
C ASN A 439 6.81 25.48 43.16
N THR A 440 7.52 24.77 42.29
CA THR A 440 8.09 25.32 41.04
C THR A 440 7.48 24.69 39.79
N GLN A 441 6.42 23.90 39.95
CA GLN A 441 5.78 23.20 38.84
C GLN A 441 5.22 24.19 37.80
N PRO A 442 5.24 23.84 36.51
CA PRO A 442 4.50 24.58 35.50
C PRO A 442 3.01 24.68 35.83
N ALA A 443 2.38 25.78 35.43
CA ALA A 443 0.93 25.89 35.50
C ALA A 443 0.28 24.92 34.50
N ILE A 444 -0.83 24.29 34.92
CA ILE A 444 -1.72 23.54 34.02
C ILE A 444 -2.74 24.54 33.48
N ASP A 445 -2.40 25.19 32.37
CA ASP A 445 -3.11 26.36 31.83
C ASP A 445 -3.88 26.09 30.53
N GLY A 446 -3.61 24.98 29.85
CA GLY A 446 -4.39 24.54 28.69
C GLY A 446 -5.61 23.67 29.06
N PRO A 447 -6.61 23.58 28.16
CA PRO A 447 -7.72 22.65 28.34
C PRO A 447 -7.24 21.20 28.29
N ALA A 448 -8.02 20.30 28.89
CA ALA A 448 -7.78 18.86 28.74
C ALA A 448 -7.95 18.50 27.26
N LEU A 449 -6.91 17.91 26.66
CA LEU A 449 -6.93 17.36 25.31
C LEU A 449 -7.72 16.05 25.27
N VAL A 450 -7.55 15.24 26.32
CA VAL A 450 -8.16 13.93 26.48
C VAL A 450 -8.25 13.63 27.98
N THR A 451 -9.32 12.94 28.39
CA THR A 451 -9.50 12.43 29.75
C THR A 451 -9.78 10.95 29.68
N LEU A 452 -8.93 10.15 30.31
CA LEU A 452 -9.05 8.69 30.32
C LEU A 452 -9.94 8.23 31.48
N GLY A 453 -10.78 7.24 31.19
CA GLY A 453 -11.53 6.47 32.20
C GLY A 453 -10.63 5.47 32.94
N ALA A 454 -11.19 4.36 33.40
CA ALA A 454 -10.44 3.35 34.13
C ALA A 454 -9.28 2.75 33.31
N VAL A 455 -8.15 2.51 33.96
CA VAL A 455 -6.92 1.98 33.38
C VAL A 455 -6.43 0.77 34.17
N ALA A 456 -6.00 -0.28 33.48
CA ALA A 456 -5.58 -1.55 34.07
C ALA A 456 -4.06 -1.68 34.13
N GLN A 457 -3.56 -2.48 35.08
CA GLN A 457 -2.14 -2.77 35.25
C GLN A 457 -1.52 -3.35 33.95
N GLY A 458 -0.40 -2.78 33.48
CA GLY A 458 0.26 -3.19 32.24
C GLY A 458 -0.40 -2.68 30.94
N GLN A 459 -1.56 -2.03 31.01
CA GLN A 459 -2.24 -1.46 29.84
C GLN A 459 -1.40 -0.34 29.25
N THR A 460 -1.20 -0.35 27.92
CA THR A 460 -0.73 0.85 27.21
C THR A 460 -1.94 1.70 26.87
N VAL A 461 -1.95 2.93 27.35
CA VAL A 461 -2.99 3.91 27.07
C VAL A 461 -2.48 4.94 26.08
N ASP A 462 -3.40 5.47 25.30
CA ASP A 462 -3.12 6.37 24.20
C ASP A 462 -3.78 7.72 24.48
N PHE A 463 -2.98 8.78 24.39
CA PHE A 463 -3.43 10.15 24.50
C PHE A 463 -3.27 10.82 23.12
N ASP A 464 -4.39 11.18 22.50
CA ASP A 464 -4.38 11.98 21.27
C ASP A 464 -3.89 13.41 21.60
N VAL A 465 -2.71 13.74 21.09
CA VAL A 465 -2.04 15.04 21.25
C VAL A 465 -1.89 15.76 19.90
N THR A 466 -2.60 15.32 18.87
CA THR A 466 -2.48 15.84 17.50
C THR A 466 -2.65 17.35 17.45
N ALA A 467 -3.66 17.88 18.15
CA ALA A 467 -3.94 19.31 18.19
C ALA A 467 -2.82 20.14 18.89
N ALA A 468 -1.98 19.50 19.71
CA ALA A 468 -0.92 20.17 20.47
C ALA A 468 0.44 20.11 19.77
N ILE A 469 0.60 19.28 18.73
CA ILE A 469 1.87 19.05 18.01
C ILE A 469 1.66 19.43 16.53
N PRO A 470 1.77 20.73 16.16
CA PRO A 470 1.60 21.17 14.78
C PRO A 470 2.82 20.89 13.87
N GLY A 471 4.00 20.55 14.41
CA GLY A 471 5.21 20.38 13.61
C GLY A 471 6.47 20.04 14.42
N ASP A 472 7.64 20.38 13.87
CA ASP A 472 8.92 20.26 14.59
C ASP A 472 8.98 21.25 15.76
N GLY A 473 9.34 20.76 16.94
CA GLY A 473 9.28 21.59 18.14
C GLY A 473 9.46 20.83 19.44
N THR A 474 9.30 21.56 20.54
CA THR A 474 9.25 21.01 21.90
C THR A 474 7.92 21.38 22.51
N TYR A 475 7.21 20.37 23.00
CA TYR A 475 5.84 20.46 23.52
C TYR A 475 5.81 19.89 24.92
N CYS A 476 5.01 20.48 25.80
CA CYS A 476 4.93 20.05 27.18
C CYS A 476 3.49 19.76 27.56
N PHE A 477 3.35 18.73 28.38
CA PHE A 477 2.08 18.21 28.81
C PHE A 477 2.07 18.06 30.32
N ALA A 478 0.90 18.26 30.90
CA ALA A 478 0.61 17.90 32.28
C ALA A 478 -0.48 16.84 32.29
N LEU A 479 -0.31 15.83 33.14
CA LEU A 479 -1.33 14.84 33.46
C LEU A 479 -1.76 15.10 34.91
N ASP A 480 -3.05 15.31 35.11
CA ASP A 480 -3.66 15.37 36.44
C ASP A 480 -4.87 14.43 36.52
N THR A 481 -5.52 14.39 37.68
CA THR A 481 -6.72 13.59 37.87
C THR A 481 -7.59 14.22 38.96
N SER A 482 -8.89 13.99 38.88
CA SER A 482 -9.84 14.30 39.96
C SER A 482 -10.06 13.13 40.92
N SER A 483 -9.56 11.94 40.55
CA SER A 483 -9.70 10.70 41.33
C SER A 483 -8.66 10.62 42.45
N THR A 484 -9.08 10.16 43.63
CA THR A 484 -8.18 9.81 44.73
C THR A 484 -7.61 8.39 44.61
N ASP A 485 -7.98 7.66 43.56
CA ASP A 485 -7.42 6.36 43.21
C ASP A 485 -6.26 6.59 42.23
N SER A 486 -5.03 6.41 42.70
CA SER A 486 -3.83 6.82 41.98
C SER A 486 -3.60 5.99 40.71
N ALA A 487 -3.32 6.64 39.59
CA ALA A 487 -2.82 5.97 38.39
C ALA A 487 -1.29 6.11 38.29
N ILE A 488 -0.60 5.00 38.02
CA ILE A 488 0.87 4.97 37.94
C ILE A 488 1.29 4.53 36.54
N TYR A 489 2.13 5.33 35.89
CA TYR A 489 2.67 5.08 34.56
C TYR A 489 4.19 4.90 34.60
N ASN A 490 4.71 4.09 33.68
CA ASN A 490 6.16 3.97 33.51
C ASN A 490 6.76 5.30 33.04
N SER A 491 7.84 5.73 33.69
CA SER A 491 8.68 6.87 33.26
C SER A 491 9.71 6.45 32.22
N ARG A 492 10.44 7.41 31.65
CA ARG A 492 11.64 7.13 30.86
C ARG A 492 12.80 6.61 31.73
N GLU A 493 12.83 6.86 33.04
CA GLU A 493 13.88 6.34 33.94
C GLU A 493 13.72 4.85 34.20
N GLY A 494 12.55 4.28 33.93
CA GLY A 494 12.24 2.86 34.10
C GLY A 494 12.89 1.94 33.07
N SER A 495 13.05 0.66 33.42
CA SER A 495 13.48 -0.41 32.49
C SER A 495 12.33 -1.11 31.76
N SER A 496 11.08 -0.80 32.12
CA SER A 496 9.85 -1.30 31.50
C SER A 496 9.52 -0.55 30.21
N GLN A 497 8.34 -0.77 29.62
CA GLN A 497 7.91 -0.05 28.42
C GLN A 497 7.85 1.46 28.71
N ARG A 498 8.69 2.21 28.00
CA ARG A 498 8.88 3.66 28.17
C ARG A 498 7.77 4.44 27.45
N PRO A 499 7.51 5.69 27.86
CA PRO A 499 6.67 6.60 27.10
C PRO A 499 7.11 6.70 25.64
N ALA A 500 6.16 6.61 24.72
CA ALA A 500 6.41 6.69 23.28
C ALA A 500 5.54 7.79 22.65
N VAL A 501 6.05 8.41 21.58
CA VAL A 501 5.27 9.37 20.80
C VAL A 501 5.30 8.93 19.34
N VAL A 502 4.13 8.61 18.80
CA VAL A 502 3.96 8.24 17.40
C VAL A 502 3.47 9.47 16.66
N VAL A 503 4.25 9.94 15.69
CA VAL A 503 3.92 11.12 14.87
C VAL A 503 3.78 10.70 13.42
N GLN A 504 2.65 11.07 12.82
CA GLN A 504 2.38 10.91 11.39
C GLN A 504 2.21 12.29 10.77
N VAL A 505 2.70 12.43 9.54
CA VAL A 505 2.59 13.65 8.75
C VAL A 505 1.84 13.34 7.47
N ALA A 506 1.11 14.33 6.95
CA ALA A 506 0.61 14.23 5.59
C ALA A 506 1.80 14.10 4.63
N GLN A 507 1.70 13.17 3.67
CA GLN A 507 2.74 12.97 2.66
C GLN A 507 2.78 14.13 1.67
#